data_AF-A0A7S3LK39-F1
#
_entry.id   AF-A0A7S3LK39-F1
#
_cell.length_a   1.000
_cell.length_b   1.000
_cell.length_c   1.000
_cell.angle_alpha   90.00
_cell.angle_beta   90.00
_cell.angle_gamma   90.00
#
_symmetry.space_group_name_H-M   'P 1'
#
loop_
_entity.id
_entity.type
_entity.pdbx_description
1 polymer ?
#
loop_
_entity_poly.entity_id
_entity_poly.type
_entity_poly.pdbx_seq_one_letter_code
_entity_poly.pdbx_strand_id
1 'polypeptide(L)'
;MATRSMTERAYSQHHRFSGLEEYVKELGGTHVLRKVLISNNGIGAVKAIRSIRRWAYEAFGNEREVEFVAMATPEDLRANAEYIRMADEFVEVPGGSNVNNYAGR
;
A
#
# COMPACT_ATOMS: atom_id res chain seq x y z
N MET A 1 19.16 20.94 -32.35
CA MET A 1 18.66 21.13 -30.97
C MET A 1 17.14 20.95 -30.98
N ALA A 2 16.64 19.76 -30.65
CA ALA A 2 15.21 19.48 -30.70
C ALA A 2 14.51 20.07 -29.47
N THR A 3 13.61 21.03 -29.70
CA THR A 3 12.78 21.66 -28.67
C THR A 3 11.74 20.64 -28.21
N ARG A 4 11.95 20.04 -27.02
CA ARG A 4 10.93 19.19 -26.37
C ARG A 4 9.65 19.99 -26.17
N SER A 5 8.52 19.39 -26.54
CA SER A 5 7.19 19.98 -26.49
C SER A 5 6.80 20.37 -25.05
N MET A 6 5.96 21.40 -24.89
CA MET A 6 5.43 21.80 -23.57
C MET A 6 4.73 20.63 -22.85
N THR A 7 4.15 19.70 -23.61
CA THR A 7 3.49 18.49 -23.12
C THR A 7 4.47 17.48 -22.51
N GLU A 8 5.68 17.35 -23.06
CA GLU A 8 6.72 16.47 -22.50
C GLU A 8 7.33 17.01 -21.20
N ARG A 9 7.32 18.34 -20.99
CA ARG A 9 7.78 18.95 -19.73
C ARG A 9 6.77 18.76 -18.60
N ALA A 10 5.47 18.76 -18.91
CA ALA A 10 4.42 18.57 -17.92
C ALA A 10 4.39 17.15 -17.32
N TYR A 11 4.87 16.13 -18.04
CA TYR A 11 4.92 14.75 -17.52
C TYR A 11 6.19 14.41 -16.73
N SER A 12 7.22 15.28 -16.76
CA SER A 12 8.56 14.97 -16.24
C SER A 12 8.79 15.38 -14.77
N GLN A 13 7.82 15.96 -14.06
CA GLN A 13 8.02 16.45 -12.68
C GLN A 13 6.77 16.35 -11.79
N HIS A 14 6.33 15.16 -11.42
CA HIS A 14 5.20 15.03 -10.46
C HIS A 14 5.42 14.06 -9.30
N HIS A 15 6.65 13.62 -9.01
CA HIS A 15 6.95 12.94 -7.76
C HIS A 15 7.53 13.99 -6.80
N ARG A 16 6.78 14.30 -5.75
CA ARG A 16 7.08 15.40 -4.80
C ARG A 16 8.27 15.10 -3.90
N PHE A 17 8.57 13.83 -3.67
CA PHE A 17 9.61 13.36 -2.75
C PHE A 17 10.37 12.19 -3.36
N SER A 18 11.65 12.05 -3.04
CA SER A 18 12.51 10.93 -3.46
C SER A 18 12.21 9.63 -2.71
N GLY A 19 11.54 9.69 -1.57
CA GLY A 19 11.17 8.54 -0.75
C GLY A 19 10.53 8.92 0.59
N LEU A 20 10.12 7.92 1.36
CA LEU A 20 9.38 8.12 2.63
C LEU A 20 10.16 8.90 3.69
N GLU A 21 11.49 8.77 3.76
CA GLU A 21 12.32 9.46 4.75
C GLU A 21 12.29 10.98 4.54
N GLU A 22 12.41 11.41 3.28
CA GLU A 22 12.31 12.82 2.92
C GLU A 22 10.90 13.34 3.19
N TYR A 23 9.88 12.60 2.74
CA TYR A 23 8.47 12.94 2.97
C TYR A 23 8.14 13.16 4.44
N VAL A 24 8.53 12.22 5.31
CA VAL A 24 8.27 12.30 6.75
C VAL A 24 9.03 13.48 7.36
N LYS A 25 10.29 13.68 7.00
CA LYS A 25 11.11 14.78 7.51
C LYS A 25 10.56 16.15 7.10
N GLU A 26 10.22 16.35 5.83
CA GLU A 26 9.73 17.62 5.32
C GLU A 26 8.37 18.01 5.88
N LEU A 27 7.52 17.03 6.18
CA LEU A 27 6.21 17.26 6.81
C LEU A 27 6.26 17.28 8.34
N GLY A 28 7.46 17.25 8.95
CA GLY A 28 7.64 17.34 10.40
C GLY A 28 7.27 16.07 11.18
N GLY A 29 7.18 14.93 10.50
CA GLY A 29 7.00 13.63 11.14
C GLY A 29 8.30 13.09 11.74
N THR A 30 8.15 12.14 12.66
CA THR A 30 9.28 11.57 13.43
C THR A 30 9.52 10.09 13.17
N HIS A 31 8.59 9.41 12.52
CA HIS A 31 8.64 7.96 12.31
C HIS A 31 8.22 7.58 10.90
N VAL A 32 9.02 6.74 10.27
CA VAL A 32 8.83 6.33 8.86
C VAL A 32 8.15 4.97 8.81
N LEU A 33 6.90 4.95 8.33
CA LEU A 33 6.12 3.73 8.14
C LEU A 33 6.35 3.17 6.73
N ARG A 34 7.17 2.12 6.62
CA ARG A 34 7.48 1.47 5.33
C ARG A 34 6.67 0.21 5.07
N LYS A 35 6.26 -0.50 6.12
CA LYS A 35 5.54 -1.78 6.04
C LYS A 35 4.30 -1.74 6.94
N VAL A 36 3.14 -2.09 6.37
CA VAL A 36 1.84 -2.02 7.04
C VAL A 36 1.18 -3.40 7.06
N LEU A 37 0.84 -3.88 8.25
CA LEU A 37 0.02 -5.07 8.44
C LEU A 37 -1.47 -4.72 8.29
N ILE A 38 -2.18 -5.44 7.42
CA ILE A 38 -3.62 -5.31 7.23
C ILE A 38 -4.32 -6.42 8.03
N SER A 39 -4.82 -6.05 9.21
CA SER A 39 -5.66 -6.91 10.07
C SER A 39 -7.15 -6.78 9.72
N ASN A 40 -7.45 -6.81 8.43
CA ASN A 40 -8.80 -6.77 7.89
C ASN A 40 -8.84 -7.58 6.58
N ASN A 41 -10.02 -7.93 6.10
CA ASN A 41 -10.20 -8.61 4.82
C ASN A 41 -11.19 -7.86 3.92
N GLY A 42 -11.59 -8.50 2.82
CA GLY A 42 -12.63 -8.00 1.91
C GLY A 42 -12.37 -6.58 1.39
N ILE A 43 -13.45 -5.80 1.25
CA ILE A 43 -13.43 -4.46 0.64
C ILE A 43 -12.58 -3.47 1.46
N GLY A 44 -12.57 -3.60 2.79
CA GLY A 44 -11.78 -2.72 3.66
C GLY A 44 -10.29 -2.82 3.34
N ALA A 45 -9.77 -4.05 3.26
CA ALA A 45 -8.38 -4.32 2.88
C ALA A 45 -8.06 -3.85 1.46
N VAL A 46 -8.91 -4.18 0.47
CA VAL A 46 -8.73 -3.75 -0.93
C VAL A 46 -8.67 -2.24 -1.04
N LYS A 47 -9.61 -1.53 -0.40
CA LYS A 47 -9.67 -0.07 -0.47
C LYS A 47 -8.46 0.58 0.17
N ALA A 48 -7.99 0.07 1.31
CA ALA A 48 -6.80 0.58 1.98
C ALA A 48 -5.57 0.46 1.07
N ILE A 49 -5.29 -0.74 0.56
CA ILE A 49 -4.13 -1.00 -0.31
C ILE A 49 -4.20 -0.11 -1.56
N ARG A 50 -5.33 -0.09 -2.28
CA ARG A 50 -5.47 0.75 -3.50
C ARG A 50 -5.27 2.23 -3.22
N SER A 51 -5.80 2.74 -2.12
CA SER A 51 -5.75 4.17 -1.83
C SER A 51 -4.34 4.60 -1.48
N ILE A 52 -3.64 3.81 -0.66
CA ILE A 52 -2.26 4.12 -0.27
C ILE A 52 -1.32 3.93 -1.45
N ARG A 53 -1.47 2.87 -2.25
CA ARG A 53 -0.65 2.68 -3.46
C ARG A 53 -0.83 3.80 -4.48
N ARG A 54 -2.07 4.27 -4.68
CA ARG A 54 -2.35 5.43 -5.53
C ARG A 54 -1.64 6.68 -5.00
N TRP A 55 -1.78 6.97 -3.71
CA TRP A 55 -1.07 8.09 -3.09
C TRP A 55 0.46 7.95 -3.21
N ALA A 56 1.00 6.75 -2.99
CA ALA A 56 2.44 6.49 -3.08
C ALA A 56 2.96 6.72 -4.50
N TYR A 57 2.20 6.30 -5.52
CA TYR A 57 2.52 6.61 -6.90
C TYR A 57 2.46 8.12 -7.18
N GLU A 58 1.43 8.82 -6.71
CA GLU A 58 1.30 10.28 -6.87
C GLU A 58 2.40 11.07 -6.11
N ALA A 59 2.90 10.55 -4.99
CA ALA A 59 3.91 11.23 -4.16
C ALA A 59 5.35 10.90 -4.55
N PHE A 60 5.64 9.64 -4.85
CA PHE A 60 7.00 9.09 -5.02
C PHE A 60 7.26 8.52 -6.42
N GLY A 61 6.23 8.33 -7.23
CA GLY A 61 6.33 7.62 -8.51
C GLY A 61 6.47 6.11 -8.37
N ASN A 62 6.31 5.61 -7.16
CA ASN A 62 6.42 4.21 -6.80
C ASN A 62 5.18 3.79 -6.01
N GLU A 63 4.29 2.99 -6.63
CA GLU A 63 3.10 2.48 -5.94
C GLU A 63 3.44 1.53 -4.78
N ARG A 64 4.66 0.98 -4.76
CA ARG A 64 5.17 0.06 -3.73
C ARG A 64 6.11 0.73 -2.74
N GLU A 65 6.08 2.05 -2.64
CA GLU A 65 6.86 2.76 -1.63
C GLU A 65 6.46 2.34 -0.20
N VAL A 66 5.20 1.93 -0.01
CA VAL A 66 4.69 1.30 1.21
C VAL A 66 4.38 -0.17 0.92
N GLU A 67 5.01 -1.06 1.67
CA GLU A 67 4.80 -2.52 1.61
C GLU A 67 3.59 -2.93 2.46
N PHE A 68 2.79 -3.87 1.95
CA PHE A 68 1.64 -4.41 2.67
C PHE A 68 1.82 -5.89 3.01
N VAL A 69 1.57 -6.23 4.27
CA VAL A 69 1.40 -7.62 4.74
C VAL A 69 -0.07 -7.85 5.02
N ALA A 70 -0.71 -8.82 4.38
CA ALA A 70 -2.10 -9.18 4.61
C ALA A 70 -2.23 -10.36 5.59
N MET A 71 -3.19 -10.31 6.51
CA MET A 71 -3.62 -11.52 7.21
C MET A 71 -4.61 -12.29 6.33
N ALA A 72 -4.40 -13.61 6.18
CA ALA A 72 -5.20 -14.46 5.32
C ALA A 72 -5.74 -15.67 6.08
N THR A 73 -7.07 -15.79 6.19
CA THR A 73 -7.68 -17.03 6.67
C THR A 73 -7.69 -18.10 5.57
N PRO A 74 -7.80 -19.39 5.92
CA PRO A 74 -8.04 -20.44 4.94
C PRO A 74 -9.26 -20.17 4.05
N GLU A 75 -10.30 -19.51 4.57
CA GLU A 75 -11.48 -19.09 3.81
C GLU A 75 -11.13 -18.05 2.73
N ASP A 76 -10.35 -17.03 3.09
CA ASP A 76 -9.92 -15.98 2.16
C ASP A 76 -8.99 -16.54 1.07
N LEU A 77 -8.09 -17.45 1.44
CA LEU A 77 -7.19 -18.13 0.50
C LEU A 77 -7.97 -19.00 -0.50
N ARG A 78 -8.92 -19.82 -0.02
CA ARG A 78 -9.80 -20.63 -0.89
C ARG A 78 -10.65 -19.77 -1.81
N ALA A 79 -11.09 -18.61 -1.34
CA ALA A 79 -11.85 -17.64 -2.14
C ALA A 79 -10.98 -16.85 -3.14
N ASN A 80 -9.65 -17.02 -3.13
CA ASN A 80 -8.71 -16.24 -3.93
C ASN A 80 -8.91 -14.72 -3.73
N ALA A 81 -9.07 -14.32 -2.47
CA ALA A 81 -9.47 -12.97 -2.11
C ALA A 81 -8.51 -11.91 -2.69
N GLU A 82 -9.09 -10.86 -3.27
CA GLU A 82 -8.33 -9.86 -4.02
C GLU A 82 -7.24 -9.18 -3.18
N TYR A 83 -7.54 -8.84 -1.93
CA TYR A 83 -6.61 -8.14 -1.06
C TYR A 83 -5.31 -8.93 -0.80
N ILE A 84 -5.37 -10.28 -0.83
CA ILE A 84 -4.19 -11.15 -0.68
C ILE A 84 -3.29 -11.04 -1.91
N ARG A 85 -3.88 -11.07 -3.11
CA ARG A 85 -3.13 -10.88 -4.37
C ARG A 85 -2.57 -9.47 -4.53
N MET A 86 -3.22 -8.51 -3.89
CA MET A 86 -2.77 -7.12 -3.90
C MET A 86 -1.61 -6.87 -2.94
N ALA A 87 -1.59 -7.51 -1.78
CA ALA A 87 -0.53 -7.35 -0.79
C ALA A 87 0.83 -7.84 -1.32
N ASP A 88 1.91 -7.33 -0.72
CA ASP A 88 3.28 -7.73 -1.09
C ASP A 88 3.65 -9.06 -0.43
N GLU A 89 3.15 -9.29 0.79
CA GLU A 89 3.26 -10.55 1.53
C GLU A 89 1.92 -10.87 2.21
N PHE A 90 1.73 -12.12 2.63
CA PHE A 90 0.64 -12.48 3.51
C PHE A 90 1.10 -13.46 4.60
N VAL A 91 0.39 -13.42 5.73
CA VAL A 91 0.54 -14.36 6.84
C VAL A 91 -0.75 -15.13 7.01
N GLU A 92 -0.65 -16.46 7.11
CA GLU A 92 -1.81 -17.29 7.39
C GLU A 92 -2.24 -17.15 8.85
N VAL A 93 -3.55 -17.05 9.07
CA VAL A 93 -4.15 -16.90 10.40
C VAL A 93 -5.28 -17.92 10.58
N PRO A 94 -5.66 -18.28 11.83
CA PRO A 94 -6.72 -19.24 12.06
C PRO A 94 -8.05 -18.82 11.40
N GLY A 95 -8.74 -19.79 10.80
CA GLY A 95 -10.06 -19.59 10.23
C GLY A 95 -11.18 -19.48 11.28
N GLY A 96 -12.41 -19.40 10.80
CA GLY A 96 -13.61 -19.31 11.65
C GLY A 96 -13.95 -17.87 12.06
N SER A 97 -14.56 -17.70 13.23
CA SER A 97 -15.04 -16.39 13.71
C SER A 97 -13.91 -15.35 13.80
N ASN A 98 -14.25 -14.08 13.57
CA ASN A 98 -13.28 -12.97 13.48
C ASN A 98 -12.43 -12.75 14.75
N VAL A 99 -12.95 -13.19 15.91
CA VAL A 99 -12.26 -13.17 17.22
C VAL A 99 -11.01 -14.05 17.22
N ASN A 100 -10.93 -15.05 16.34
CA ASN A 100 -9.77 -15.94 16.23
C ASN A 100 -8.69 -15.40 15.27
N ASN A 101 -8.96 -14.29 14.58
CA ASN A 101 -8.06 -13.72 13.57
C ASN A 101 -7.99 -12.19 13.63
N TYR A 102 -8.80 -11.48 12.85
CA TYR A 102 -8.69 -10.05 12.57
C TYR A 102 -8.97 -9.15 13.77
N ALA A 103 -9.86 -9.57 14.67
CA ALA A 103 -10.26 -8.77 15.83
C ALA A 103 -9.33 -8.94 17.03
N GLY A 104 -8.47 -9.96 17.01
CA GLY A 104 -7.71 -10.38 18.20
C GLY A 104 -8.64 -10.81 19.35
N ARG A 105 -8.02 -11.24 20.44
CA ARG A 105 -8.68 -11.45 21.73
C ARG A 105 -8.19 -10.43 22.73
#